data_AF-A0A447QZQ9-F1
#
_entry.id   AF-A0A447QZQ9-F1
#
_cell.length_a   1.000
_cell.length_b   1.000
_cell.length_c   1.000
_cell.angle_alpha   90.00
_cell.angle_beta   90.00
_cell.angle_gamma   90.00
#
_symmetry.space_group_name_H-M   'P 1'
#
loop_
_entity.id
_entity.type
_entity.pdbx_description
1 polymer ?
#
loop_
_entity_poly.entity_id
_entity_poly.type
_entity_poly.pdbx_seq_one_letter_code
_entity_poly.pdbx_strand_id
1 'polypeptide(L)'
;MANRFQAKGGEIIYHAEVSALTEHDAGVVIRTSQGREIETATLIGCAGLMADRLVKMLGVEPGFIICPFRGEYFRLAPQHNRIVNHLIYPIPDPAMPFLGVHLTRMIDGSVTVGPNAVLALKREGYRKRDVPSPTPWRFSAPPAFAAYCKIICFPDWAR
;
A
#
# COMPACT_ATOMS: atom_id res chain seq x y z
N MET A 1 -16.19 -8.40 -1.58
CA MET A 1 -16.57 -7.17 -0.84
C MET A 1 -17.29 -6.21 -1.78
N ALA A 2 -16.67 -5.81 -2.90
CA ALA A 2 -17.27 -4.99 -3.95
C ALA A 2 -18.72 -5.39 -4.32
N ASN A 3 -18.97 -6.66 -4.65
CA ASN A 3 -20.32 -7.13 -5.00
C ASN A 3 -21.36 -6.89 -3.88
N ARG A 4 -20.96 -7.03 -2.60
CA ARG A 4 -21.86 -6.77 -1.46
C ARG A 4 -22.17 -5.28 -1.30
N PHE A 5 -21.22 -4.42 -1.62
CA PHE A 5 -21.41 -2.97 -1.60
C PHE A 5 -22.36 -2.53 -2.73
N GLN A 6 -22.16 -3.04 -3.94
CA GLN A 6 -23.06 -2.77 -5.07
C GLN A 6 -24.47 -3.31 -4.85
N ALA A 7 -24.61 -4.51 -4.27
CA ALA A 7 -25.92 -5.07 -3.92
C ALA A 7 -26.69 -4.25 -2.87
N LYS A 8 -26.00 -3.36 -2.13
CA LYS A 8 -26.60 -2.40 -1.20
C LYS A 8 -26.83 -1.01 -1.82
N GLY A 9 -26.67 -0.88 -3.14
CA GLY A 9 -26.86 0.37 -3.88
C GLY A 9 -25.62 1.24 -4.04
N GLY A 10 -24.44 0.76 -3.65
CA GLY A 10 -23.18 1.50 -3.83
C GLY A 10 -22.68 1.50 -5.28
N GLU A 11 -22.12 2.62 -5.74
CA GLU A 11 -21.47 2.73 -7.06
C GLU A 11 -19.95 2.54 -6.93
N ILE A 12 -19.34 1.76 -7.82
CA ILE A 12 -17.89 1.62 -7.92
C ILE A 12 -17.45 2.15 -9.26
N ILE A 13 -16.60 3.18 -9.22
CA ILE A 13 -16.07 3.85 -10.41
C ILE A 13 -14.59 3.49 -10.52
N TYR A 14 -14.25 2.65 -11.49
CA TYR A 14 -12.87 2.32 -11.82
C TYR A 14 -12.27 3.35 -12.78
N HIS A 15 -10.95 3.33 -12.92
CA HIS A 15 -10.22 4.27 -13.79
C HIS A 15 -10.54 5.74 -13.47
N ALA A 16 -10.79 6.03 -12.19
CA ALA A 16 -11.14 7.34 -11.67
C ALA A 16 -10.09 7.78 -10.63
N GLU A 17 -8.88 8.05 -11.10
CA GLU A 17 -7.81 8.55 -10.23
C GLU A 17 -8.18 9.97 -9.75
N VAL A 18 -8.21 10.17 -8.44
CA VAL A 18 -8.44 11.47 -7.83
C VAL A 18 -7.24 12.38 -8.11
N SER A 19 -7.50 13.51 -8.76
CA SER A 19 -6.49 14.50 -9.15
C SER A 19 -6.53 15.77 -8.29
N ALA A 20 -7.69 16.11 -7.73
CA ALA A 20 -7.85 17.22 -6.79
C ALA A 20 -9.02 16.98 -5.84
N LEU A 21 -8.93 17.62 -4.67
CA LEU A 21 -9.98 17.65 -3.65
C LEU A 21 -10.19 19.10 -3.21
N THR A 22 -11.44 19.52 -3.09
CA THR A 22 -11.80 20.83 -2.53
C THR A 22 -12.85 20.63 -1.46
N GLU A 23 -12.53 21.02 -0.23
CA GLU A 23 -13.47 20.99 0.91
C GLU A 23 -14.13 22.36 1.10
N HIS A 24 -15.41 22.35 1.48
CA HIS A 24 -16.21 23.51 1.82
C HIS A 24 -17.23 23.15 2.91
N ASP A 25 -17.95 24.14 3.44
CA ASP A 25 -18.82 23.97 4.62
C ASP A 25 -19.90 22.87 4.48
N ALA A 26 -20.29 22.54 3.24
CA ALA A 26 -21.35 21.57 2.94
C ALA A 26 -20.83 20.19 2.46
N GLY A 27 -19.54 20.03 2.21
CA GLY A 27 -18.99 18.79 1.68
C GLY A 27 -17.63 18.90 1.02
N VAL A 28 -17.34 17.92 0.16
CA VAL A 28 -16.08 17.78 -0.56
C VAL A 28 -16.36 17.51 -2.03
N VAL A 29 -15.72 18.29 -2.89
CA VAL A 29 -15.69 18.09 -4.33
C VAL A 29 -14.45 17.29 -4.69
N ILE A 30 -14.66 16.18 -5.40
CA ILE A 30 -13.63 15.26 -5.88
C ILE A 30 -13.52 15.43 -7.39
N ARG A 31 -12.33 15.79 -7.87
CA ARG A 31 -12.03 15.81 -9.31
C ARG A 31 -11.18 14.61 -9.68
N THR A 32 -11.54 13.92 -10.76
CA THR A 32 -10.74 12.82 -11.31
C THR A 32 -9.84 13.29 -12.46
N SER A 33 -8.78 12.55 -12.78
CA SER A 33 -7.88 12.88 -13.90
C SER A 33 -8.57 12.80 -15.27
N GLN A 34 -9.74 12.16 -15.35
CA GLN A 34 -10.59 12.09 -16.55
C GLN A 34 -11.53 13.30 -16.66
N GLY A 35 -11.48 14.25 -15.71
CA GLY A 35 -12.33 15.44 -15.70
C GLY A 35 -13.72 15.24 -15.09
N ARG A 36 -14.00 14.09 -14.46
CA ARG A 36 -15.26 13.89 -13.72
C ARG A 36 -15.18 14.65 -12.40
N GLU A 37 -16.29 15.29 -12.03
CA GLU A 37 -16.48 15.90 -10.72
C GLU A 37 -17.59 15.16 -9.95
N ILE A 38 -17.33 14.91 -8.67
CA ILE A 38 -18.25 14.22 -7.76
C ILE A 38 -18.28 15.02 -6.47
N GLU A 39 -19.47 15.43 -6.05
CA GLU A 39 -19.69 16.11 -4.77
C GLU A 39 -20.28 15.12 -3.75
N THR A 40 -19.78 15.19 -2.52
CA THR A 40 -20.23 14.34 -1.41
C THR A 40 -20.17 15.09 -0.10
N ALA A 41 -21.07 14.79 0.84
CA ALA A 41 -21.03 15.32 2.20
C ALA A 41 -19.87 14.74 3.03
N THR A 42 -19.33 13.58 2.66
CA THR A 42 -18.25 12.92 3.42
C THR A 42 -17.30 12.18 2.49
N LEU A 43 -16.00 12.32 2.76
CA LEU A 43 -14.91 11.62 2.10
C LEU A 43 -14.17 10.72 3.08
N ILE A 44 -14.01 9.44 2.75
CA ILE A 44 -13.19 8.50 3.53
C ILE A 44 -11.95 8.14 2.71
N GLY A 45 -10.78 8.56 3.19
CA GLY A 45 -9.50 8.30 2.52
C GLY A 45 -8.97 6.89 2.76
N CYS A 46 -9.01 6.04 1.74
CA CYS A 46 -8.47 4.66 1.77
C CYS A 46 -7.36 4.42 0.72
N ALA A 47 -6.55 5.44 0.43
CA ALA A 47 -5.64 5.44 -0.73
C ALA A 47 -4.28 4.74 -0.52
N GLY A 48 -4.11 4.00 0.58
CA GLY A 48 -2.89 3.21 0.86
C GLY A 48 -1.60 4.00 0.65
N LEU A 49 -0.83 3.62 -0.37
CA LEU A 49 0.44 4.26 -0.75
C LEU A 49 0.34 5.74 -1.12
N MET A 50 -0.86 6.27 -1.37
CA MET A 50 -1.08 7.68 -1.74
C MET A 50 -1.77 8.49 -0.64
N ALA A 51 -1.89 7.95 0.58
CA ALA A 51 -2.64 8.59 1.67
C ALA A 51 -2.16 10.01 2.03
N ASP A 52 -0.85 10.22 2.17
CA ASP A 52 -0.28 11.56 2.43
C ASP A 52 -0.50 12.54 1.26
N ARG A 53 -0.59 12.05 0.02
CA ARG A 53 -0.90 12.88 -1.15
C ARG A 53 -2.35 13.34 -1.17
N LEU A 54 -3.30 12.48 -0.76
CA LEU A 54 -4.70 12.91 -0.63
C LEU A 54 -4.84 14.05 0.38
N VAL A 55 -4.16 13.96 1.52
CA VAL A 55 -4.18 15.05 2.53
C VAL A 55 -3.59 16.34 1.95
N LYS A 56 -2.49 16.24 1.20
CA LYS A 56 -1.90 17.39 0.50
C LYS A 56 -2.82 18.01 -0.55
N MET A 57 -3.67 17.22 -1.21
CA MET A 57 -4.65 17.76 -2.17
C MET A 57 -5.66 18.70 -1.51
N LEU A 58 -5.94 18.51 -0.22
CA LEU A 58 -6.78 19.39 0.59
C LEU A 58 -6.04 20.64 1.11
N GLY A 59 -4.77 20.83 0.76
CA GLY A 59 -3.94 21.94 1.27
C GLY A 59 -3.48 21.77 2.71
N VAL A 60 -3.59 20.57 3.27
CA VAL A 60 -3.21 20.25 4.65
C VAL A 60 -1.86 19.52 4.68
N GLU A 61 -1.02 19.84 5.66
CA GLU A 61 0.21 19.10 5.91
C GLU A 61 -0.09 17.76 6.62
N PRO A 62 0.27 16.60 6.04
CA PRO A 62 -0.18 15.30 6.54
C PRO A 62 0.39 14.90 7.90
N GLY A 63 1.50 15.49 8.36
CA GLY A 63 2.18 15.06 9.59
C GLY A 63 2.78 13.65 9.51
N PHE A 64 2.78 13.01 8.33
CA PHE A 64 3.44 11.75 8.03
C PHE A 64 3.85 11.71 6.56
N ILE A 65 4.77 10.81 6.23
CA ILE A 65 5.12 10.49 4.84
C ILE A 65 5.02 8.99 4.61
N ILE A 66 4.65 8.59 3.40
CA ILE A 66 4.71 7.19 2.99
C ILE A 66 6.13 6.85 2.52
N CYS A 67 6.73 5.87 3.20
CA CYS A 67 7.99 5.24 2.80
C CYS A 67 7.69 3.85 2.22
N PRO A 68 7.85 3.64 0.90
CA PRO A 68 7.44 2.40 0.27
C PRO A 68 8.48 1.30 0.49
N PHE A 69 8.06 0.21 1.12
CA PHE A 69 8.83 -1.03 1.20
C PHE A 69 8.16 -2.09 0.34
N ARG A 70 8.96 -2.75 -0.49
CA ARG A 70 8.54 -3.89 -1.30
C ARG A 70 8.97 -5.18 -0.62
N GLY A 71 8.02 -6.12 -0.53
CA GLY A 71 8.29 -7.49 -0.14
C GLY A 71 8.30 -8.44 -1.31
N GLU A 72 9.26 -9.34 -1.34
CA GLU A 72 9.37 -10.44 -2.30
C GLU A 72 9.08 -11.76 -1.61
N TYR A 73 8.26 -12.58 -2.24
CA TYR A 73 7.94 -13.94 -1.79
C TYR A 73 8.47 -14.95 -2.79
N PHE A 74 9.02 -16.05 -2.27
CA PHE A 74 9.46 -17.19 -3.07
C PHE A 74 8.55 -18.37 -2.79
N ARG A 75 8.13 -19.09 -3.84
CA ARG A 75 7.43 -20.36 -3.69
C ARG A 75 8.46 -21.49 -3.67
N LEU A 76 8.36 -22.38 -2.68
CA LEU A 76 9.22 -23.55 -2.63
C LEU A 76 8.85 -24.55 -3.73
N ALA A 77 9.83 -25.38 -4.10
CA ALA A 77 9.60 -26.46 -5.04
C ALA A 77 8.59 -27.49 -4.45
N PRO A 78 7.74 -28.13 -5.27
CA PRO A 78 6.61 -28.94 -4.79
C PRO A 78 6.95 -30.02 -3.76
N GLN A 79 8.15 -30.60 -3.84
CA GLN A 79 8.62 -31.61 -2.88
C GLN A 79 8.71 -31.09 -1.42
N HIS A 80 8.74 -29.76 -1.22
CA HIS A 80 8.78 -29.12 0.10
C HIS A 80 7.41 -28.67 0.61
N ASN A 81 6.31 -28.95 -0.09
CA ASN A 81 4.96 -28.51 0.31
C ASN A 81 4.47 -29.11 1.66
N ARG A 82 5.20 -30.09 2.20
CA ARG A 82 4.91 -30.75 3.48
C ARG A 82 5.93 -30.45 4.58
N ILE A 83 6.88 -29.53 4.34
CA ILE A 83 7.91 -29.18 5.34
C ILE A 83 7.30 -28.45 6.55
N VAL A 84 6.15 -27.79 6.37
CA VAL A 84 5.39 -27.13 7.42
C VAL A 84 3.91 -27.49 7.33
N ASN A 85 3.26 -27.67 8.48
CA ASN A 85 1.81 -27.86 8.58
C ASN A 85 1.08 -26.57 8.98
N HIS A 86 1.81 -25.61 9.55
CA HIS A 86 1.30 -24.34 10.07
C HIS A 86 2.20 -23.18 9.63
N LEU A 87 1.72 -21.95 9.81
CA LEU A 87 2.55 -20.76 9.55
C LEU A 87 3.68 -20.68 10.58
N ILE A 88 4.89 -20.35 10.12
CA ILE A 88 6.05 -20.12 10.98
C ILE A 88 6.46 -18.66 10.87
N TYR A 89 6.46 -17.98 12.01
CA TYR A 89 6.92 -16.62 12.19
C TYR A 89 8.13 -16.63 13.14
N PRO A 90 9.32 -16.18 12.70
CA PRO A 90 10.45 -16.08 13.59
C PRO A 90 10.19 -14.99 14.64
N ILE A 91 10.80 -15.14 15.82
CA ILE A 91 10.77 -14.10 16.84
C ILE A 91 11.52 -12.88 16.28
N PRO A 92 10.95 -11.66 16.32
CA PRO A 92 11.61 -10.48 15.79
C PRO A 92 12.94 -10.21 16.48
N ASP A 93 14.01 -10.01 15.70
CA ASP A 93 15.31 -9.55 16.22
C ASP A 93 15.33 -8.01 16.28
N PRO A 94 15.47 -7.40 17.47
CA PRO A 94 15.55 -5.94 17.61
C PRO A 94 16.71 -5.30 16.83
N ALA A 95 17.79 -6.04 16.57
CA ALA A 95 18.94 -5.55 15.79
C ALA A 95 18.68 -5.56 14.28
N MET A 96 17.67 -6.30 13.82
CA MET A 96 17.25 -6.38 12.41
C MET A 96 15.75 -6.05 12.28
N PRO A 97 15.35 -4.79 12.54
CA PRO A 97 14.00 -4.37 12.25
C PRO A 97 13.75 -4.62 10.75
N PHE A 98 12.59 -5.19 10.42
CA PHE A 98 12.13 -5.52 9.04
C PHE A 98 12.58 -6.85 8.44
N LEU A 99 13.44 -7.64 9.08
CA LEU A 99 13.84 -8.97 8.57
C LEU A 99 13.14 -10.09 9.34
N GLY A 100 11.98 -10.51 8.83
CA GLY A 100 11.21 -11.64 9.33
C GLY A 100 10.67 -12.46 8.18
N VAL A 101 11.44 -13.48 7.77
CA VAL A 101 11.01 -14.38 6.70
C VAL A 101 10.03 -15.39 7.29
N HIS A 102 8.81 -15.42 6.77
CA HIS A 102 7.78 -16.37 7.18
C HIS A 102 7.80 -17.60 6.27
N LEU A 103 7.42 -18.74 6.82
CA LEU A 103 6.97 -19.89 6.03
C LEU A 103 5.45 -19.93 6.11
N THR A 104 4.80 -19.77 4.96
CA THR A 104 3.34 -19.75 4.86
C THR A 104 2.86 -20.92 4.01
N ARG A 105 1.99 -21.75 4.58
CA ARG A 105 1.26 -22.76 3.84
C ARG A 105 0.02 -22.12 3.22
N MET A 106 0.00 -22.06 1.90
CA MET A 106 -1.08 -21.48 1.10
C MET A 106 -2.30 -22.42 1.06
N ILE A 107 -3.46 -21.89 0.69
CA ILE A 107 -4.72 -22.66 0.59
C ILE A 107 -4.63 -23.80 -0.43
N ASP A 108 -3.85 -23.61 -1.50
CA ASP A 108 -3.57 -24.63 -2.52
C ASP A 108 -2.57 -25.71 -2.04
N GLY A 109 -2.07 -25.59 -0.81
CA GLY A 109 -1.09 -26.50 -0.22
C GLY A 109 0.37 -26.20 -0.59
N SER A 110 0.65 -25.19 -1.41
CA SER A 110 2.02 -24.74 -1.66
C SER A 110 2.62 -24.02 -0.45
N VAL A 111 3.95 -23.97 -0.37
CA VAL A 111 4.65 -23.23 0.70
C VAL A 111 5.39 -22.03 0.11
N THR A 112 5.17 -20.86 0.71
CA THR A 112 5.87 -19.61 0.37
C THR A 112 6.81 -19.19 1.49
N VAL A 113 7.88 -18.51 1.10
CA VAL A 113 8.93 -17.97 1.96
C VAL A 113 9.02 -16.46 1.73
N GLY A 114 8.88 -15.67 2.79
CA GLY A 114 8.97 -14.22 2.73
C GLY A 114 8.02 -13.52 3.70
N PRO A 115 7.83 -12.20 3.55
CA PRO A 115 8.54 -11.34 2.61
C PRO A 115 9.96 -10.99 3.08
N ASN A 116 10.85 -10.66 2.16
CA ASN A 116 11.96 -9.76 2.50
C ASN A 116 11.43 -8.31 2.62
N ALA A 117 12.25 -7.36 3.09
CA ALA A 117 11.89 -5.96 3.10
C ALA A 117 12.95 -5.16 2.35
N VAL A 118 12.59 -4.65 1.17
CA VAL A 118 13.49 -3.85 0.33
C VAL A 118 12.85 -2.49 0.12
N LEU A 119 13.59 -1.41 0.38
CA LEU A 119 13.13 -0.05 0.07
C LEU A 119 12.83 0.06 -1.43
N ALA A 120 11.62 0.47 -1.77
CA ALA A 120 11.22 0.67 -3.16
C ALA A 120 11.55 2.09 -3.61
N LEU A 121 12.00 2.24 -4.86
CA LEU A 121 12.36 3.54 -5.43
C LEU A 121 11.13 4.32 -5.92
N LYS A 122 9.98 3.66 -6.02
CA LYS A 122 8.67 4.24 -6.38
C LYS A 122 7.62 3.66 -5.45
N ARG A 123 6.57 4.42 -5.16
CA ARG A 123 5.43 3.98 -4.33
C ARG A 123 4.80 2.71 -4.87
N GLU A 124 4.45 2.74 -6.14
CA GLU A 124 3.99 1.56 -6.90
C GLU A 124 5.15 0.94 -7.68
N GLY A 125 6.26 0.68 -7.00
CA GLY A 125 7.47 0.09 -7.58
C GLY A 125 7.52 -1.41 -7.37
N TYR A 126 6.61 -2.17 -7.98
CA TYR A 126 6.44 -3.60 -7.73
C TYR A 126 7.56 -4.45 -8.37
N ARG A 127 8.24 -3.95 -9.41
CA ARG A 127 9.37 -4.61 -10.06
C ARG A 127 10.70 -3.97 -9.64
N LYS A 128 11.76 -4.76 -9.63
CA LYS A 128 13.15 -4.29 -9.34
C LYS A 128 13.60 -3.13 -10.24
N ARG A 129 13.02 -3.02 -11.45
CA ARG A 129 13.36 -1.99 -12.44
C ARG A 129 12.44 -0.77 -12.39
N ASP A 130 11.46 -0.75 -11.49
CA ASP A 130 10.53 0.37 -11.38
C ASP A 130 11.22 1.52 -10.65
N VAL A 131 11.87 2.37 -11.44
CA VAL A 131 12.47 3.63 -11.01
C VAL A 131 11.52 4.79 -11.33
N PRO A 132 11.54 5.89 -10.56
CA PRO A 132 10.83 7.11 -10.94
C PRO A 132 11.24 7.58 -12.35
N SER A 133 10.29 8.17 -13.09
CA SER A 133 10.64 9.04 -14.22
C SER A 133 11.51 10.21 -13.72
N PRO A 134 12.25 10.94 -14.58
CA PRO A 134 13.02 12.12 -14.21
C PRO A 134 12.11 13.32 -13.86
N THR A 135 11.23 13.12 -12.88
CA THR A 135 10.52 14.12 -12.11
C THR A 135 11.29 14.25 -10.80
N PRO A 136 11.38 15.42 -10.13
CA PRO A 136 12.19 15.54 -8.93
C PRO A 136 11.69 14.57 -7.87
N TRP A 137 12.41 13.46 -7.67
CA TRP A 137 12.20 12.57 -6.55
C TRP A 137 12.61 13.37 -5.31
N ARG A 138 11.64 13.97 -4.62
CA ARG A 138 11.90 14.61 -3.33
C ARG A 138 11.74 13.56 -2.25
N PHE A 139 12.74 12.67 -2.16
CA PHE A 139 13.01 11.93 -0.94
C PHE A 139 14.23 12.56 -0.26
N SER A 140 14.08 13.82 0.17
CA SER A 140 14.97 14.35 1.21
C SER A 140 14.54 13.66 2.49
N ALA A 141 15.29 12.65 2.94
CA ALA A 141 15.07 12.06 4.25
C ALA A 141 15.11 13.21 5.27
N PRO A 142 13.99 13.55 5.94
CA PRO A 142 14.09 14.47 7.05
C PRO A 142 14.98 13.81 8.12
N PRO A 143 15.75 14.59 8.91
CA PRO A 143 16.63 14.05 9.94
C PRO A 143 15.93 13.15 10.98
N ALA A 144 14.58 13.14 11.00
CA ALA A 144 13.73 12.26 11.80
C ALA A 144 13.09 11.11 10.99
N PHE A 145 13.87 10.44 10.13
CA PHE A 145 13.44 9.32 9.27
C PHE A 145 12.64 8.23 10.01
N ALA A 146 12.94 8.00 11.30
CA ALA A 146 12.29 7.00 12.14
C ALA A 146 10.97 7.46 12.79
N ALA A 147 10.72 8.77 12.93
CA ALA A 147 9.60 9.27 13.73
C ALA A 147 8.30 9.50 12.92
N TYR A 148 8.41 9.72 11.60
CA TYR A 148 7.29 10.17 10.76
C TYR A 148 6.95 9.23 9.60
N CYS A 149 7.68 8.13 9.45
CA CYS A 149 7.46 7.13 8.40
C CYS A 149 6.42 6.10 8.86
N LYS A 150 5.26 6.09 8.19
CA LYS A 150 4.39 4.91 8.24
C LYS A 150 4.89 3.91 7.21
N ILE A 151 5.46 2.81 7.69
CA ILE A 151 5.82 1.66 6.86
C ILE A 151 4.53 0.92 6.55
N ILE A 152 4.10 0.97 5.29
CA ILE A 152 3.02 0.13 4.80
C ILE A 152 3.67 -1.05 4.10
N CYS A 153 3.88 -2.14 4.83
CA CYS A 153 4.14 -3.43 4.22
C CYS A 153 2.81 -3.95 3.67
N PHE A 154 2.77 -4.28 2.39
CA PHE A 154 1.61 -4.93 1.76
C PHE A 154 1.75 -6.44 1.90
N PRO A 155 1.00 -7.12 2.78
CA PRO A 155 0.70 -8.53 2.61
C PRO A 155 -0.35 -8.63 1.50
N ASP A 156 0.03 -9.20 0.35
CA ASP A 156 -0.94 -9.62 -0.67
C ASP A 156 -1.92 -10.62 -0.05
N TRP A 157 -3.14 -10.16 0.22
CA TRP A 157 -4.29 -11.04 0.40
C TRP A 157 -4.81 -11.44 -0.98
N ALA A 158 -4.16 -12.44 -1.56
CA ALA A 158 -4.75 -13.22 -2.64
C ALA A 158 -6.04 -13.89 -2.11
N ARG A 159 -7.19 -13.39 -2.58
CA ARG A 159 -8.36 -14.22 -2.78
C ARG A 159 -8.26 -14.87 -4.14
#